data_AF-L9W7J8-F1
#
_entry.id   AF-L9W7J8-F1
#
_cell.length_a   1.000
_cell.length_b   1.000
_cell.length_c   1.000
_cell.angle_alpha   90.00
_cell.angle_beta   90.00
_cell.angle_gamma   90.00
#
_symmetry.space_group_name_H-M   'P 1'
#
loop_
_entity.id
_entity.type
_entity.pdbx_description
1 polymer ?
#
loop_
_entity_poly.entity_id
_entity_poly.type
_entity_poly.pdbx_seq_one_letter_code
_entity_poly.pdbx_strand_id
1 'polypeptide(L)'
;MPSRRTVVVGCCAVAFAGCLGDGGTEPESESTNVEDADDPPDDVSEPAYRTLENAQKGGQAEPIRATKAEWDRWVEYLPDEDAVRYVASKGPSSDVDPDDYEQKPPDRDLEFTTTPWDRWKHIRANDIAGEAAVEAVTDELGIENVGRPISVGREPADRPTVVRVEIVVDAEGETVHGEAIDIDDLAAATPESVDVTYELDGKTVETTRTVTAEYRKQRLE
;
A
#
# COMPACT_ATOMS: atom_id res chain seq x y z
N MET A 1 -1.95 23.25 33.73
CA MET A 1 -2.61 21.93 33.51
C MET A 1 -3.21 21.95 32.11
N PRO A 2 -2.54 21.36 31.10
CA PRO A 2 -3.10 21.29 29.76
C PRO A 2 -4.02 20.07 29.63
N SER A 3 -5.19 20.33 29.04
CA SER A 3 -6.29 19.41 28.83
C SER A 3 -5.93 18.35 27.79
N ARG A 4 -6.01 17.08 28.15
CA ARG A 4 -5.89 15.95 27.21
C ARG A 4 -7.17 15.85 26.40
N ARG A 5 -7.09 15.99 25.07
CA ARG A 5 -8.17 15.61 24.15
C ARG A 5 -7.92 14.18 23.71
N THR A 6 -8.81 13.28 24.10
CA THR A 6 -8.88 11.92 23.58
C THR A 6 -9.64 11.96 22.27
N VAL A 7 -9.02 11.54 21.17
CA VAL A 7 -9.68 11.31 19.89
C VAL A 7 -9.80 9.81 19.69
N VAL A 8 -11.04 9.35 19.61
CA VAL A 8 -11.40 7.98 19.23
C VAL A 8 -11.55 7.97 17.72
N VAL A 9 -10.74 7.18 17.02
CA VAL A 9 -10.87 7.02 15.56
C VAL A 9 -11.54 5.69 15.28
N GLY A 10 -12.73 5.78 14.68
CA GLY A 10 -13.47 4.65 14.12
C GLY A 10 -12.91 4.25 12.77
N CYS A 11 -12.90 2.94 12.52
CA CYS A 11 -12.55 2.32 11.25
C CYS A 11 -13.43 2.82 10.09
N CYS A 12 -12.81 3.40 9.06
CA CYS A 12 -13.39 3.45 7.72
C CYS A 12 -12.73 2.36 6.88
N ALA A 13 -13.55 1.38 6.49
CA ALA A 13 -13.18 0.33 5.56
C ALA A 13 -13.06 0.91 4.14
N VAL A 14 -11.92 0.68 3.48
CA VAL A 14 -11.76 0.96 2.05
C VAL A 14 -12.27 -0.26 1.28
N ALA A 15 -13.35 -0.04 0.53
CA ALA A 15 -13.94 -1.01 -0.38
C ALA A 15 -13.18 -1.00 -1.72
N PHE A 16 -12.68 -2.15 -2.15
CA PHE A 16 -12.25 -2.34 -3.54
C PHE A 16 -13.48 -2.59 -4.40
N ALA A 17 -13.75 -1.63 -5.29
CA ALA A 17 -14.72 -1.76 -6.37
C ALA A 17 -14.07 -2.53 -7.53
N GLY A 18 -14.73 -3.60 -7.98
CA GLY A 18 -14.51 -4.26 -9.25
C GLY A 18 -15.88 -4.58 -9.84
N CYS A 19 -16.19 -3.94 -10.98
CA CYS A 19 -17.50 -3.95 -11.62
C CYS A 19 -17.88 -5.31 -12.24
N LEU A 20 -19.17 -5.60 -12.13
CA LEU A 20 -19.96 -6.63 -12.81
C LEU A 20 -20.41 -6.18 -14.21
N GLY A 21 -20.68 -7.15 -15.10
CA GLY A 21 -21.55 -7.07 -16.27
C GLY A 21 -21.19 -8.16 -17.29
N ASP A 22 -21.75 -9.38 -17.27
CA ASP A 22 -23.14 -9.88 -17.42
C ASP A 22 -23.73 -9.81 -18.85
N GLY A 23 -24.13 -10.97 -19.38
CA GLY A 23 -25.32 -11.09 -20.24
C GLY A 23 -25.16 -11.76 -21.62
N GLY A 24 -25.24 -13.09 -21.69
CA GLY A 24 -25.26 -13.88 -22.93
C GLY A 24 -26.62 -14.03 -23.64
N THR A 25 -26.66 -14.81 -24.73
CA THR A 25 -27.79 -15.65 -25.22
C THR A 25 -27.32 -16.50 -26.43
N GLU A 26 -27.23 -17.82 -26.25
CA GLU A 26 -27.27 -18.88 -27.30
C GLU A 26 -28.74 -19.11 -27.75
N PRO A 27 -29.09 -19.89 -28.81
CA PRO A 27 -28.29 -20.91 -29.53
C PRO A 27 -28.46 -20.89 -31.08
N GLU A 28 -27.73 -21.76 -31.80
CA GLU A 28 -28.27 -22.75 -32.75
C GLU A 28 -27.13 -23.44 -33.53
N SER A 29 -27.20 -24.77 -33.61
CA SER A 29 -26.26 -25.62 -34.33
C SER A 29 -26.54 -25.64 -35.84
N GLU A 30 -25.46 -25.63 -36.64
CA GLU A 30 -25.18 -26.57 -37.75
C GLU A 30 -24.51 -25.89 -38.98
N SER A 31 -23.32 -26.39 -39.31
CA SER A 31 -22.63 -26.41 -40.62
C SER A 31 -22.32 -25.09 -41.36
N THR A 32 -21.03 -24.74 -41.49
CA THR A 32 -20.23 -24.78 -42.74
C THR A 32 -18.91 -24.01 -42.60
N ASN A 33 -17.84 -24.55 -43.20
CA ASN A 33 -16.54 -23.89 -43.37
C ASN A 33 -16.68 -22.53 -44.06
N VAL A 34 -16.14 -21.46 -43.46
CA VAL A 34 -15.66 -20.27 -44.17
C VAL A 34 -14.47 -19.69 -43.40
N GLU A 35 -13.46 -19.26 -44.16
CA GLU A 35 -12.19 -18.65 -43.76
C GLU A 35 -12.35 -17.32 -42.99
N ASP A 36 -11.23 -16.89 -42.37
CA ASP A 36 -10.89 -15.50 -42.01
C ASP A 36 -11.51 -14.89 -40.72
N ALA A 37 -10.71 -14.82 -39.66
CA ALA A 37 -10.30 -13.59 -38.98
C ALA A 37 -9.49 -13.93 -37.70
N ASP A 38 -8.23 -13.50 -37.67
CA ASP A 38 -7.42 -13.38 -36.46
C ASP A 38 -8.18 -12.55 -35.41
N ASP A 39 -8.65 -13.20 -34.35
CA ASP A 39 -9.12 -12.54 -33.13
C ASP A 39 -7.88 -12.18 -32.30
N PRO A 40 -7.47 -10.90 -32.21
CA PRO A 40 -6.33 -10.53 -31.38
C PRO A 40 -6.72 -10.80 -29.92
N PRO A 41 -5.85 -11.42 -29.11
CA PRO A 41 -6.11 -11.47 -27.67
C PRO A 41 -6.28 -10.03 -27.17
N ASP A 42 -7.32 -9.80 -26.36
CA ASP A 42 -7.45 -8.58 -25.53
C ASP A 42 -6.22 -8.50 -24.61
N ASP A 43 -5.13 -7.99 -25.18
CA ASP A 43 -3.90 -7.64 -24.50
C ASP A 43 -4.19 -6.35 -23.74
N VAL A 44 -4.79 -6.52 -22.55
CA VAL A 44 -4.77 -5.51 -21.49
C VAL A 44 -3.33 -5.35 -21.02
N SER A 45 -2.49 -4.79 -21.90
CA SER A 45 -1.16 -4.32 -21.58
C SER A 45 -1.32 -3.25 -20.51
N GLU A 46 -0.72 -3.48 -19.34
CA GLU A 46 -0.65 -2.47 -18.30
C GLU A 46 -0.04 -1.18 -18.89
N PRO A 47 -0.53 0.01 -18.50
CA PRO A 47 0.03 1.25 -18.98
C PRO A 47 1.54 1.28 -18.70
N ALA A 48 2.34 1.40 -19.75
CA ALA A 48 3.77 1.53 -19.62
C ALA A 48 4.10 2.94 -19.10
N TYR A 49 4.92 3.01 -18.05
CA TYR A 49 5.35 4.29 -17.47
C TYR A 49 6.86 4.43 -17.57
N ARG A 50 7.30 5.56 -18.13
CA ARG A 50 8.70 5.96 -18.16
C ARG A 50 9.00 6.98 -17.08
N THR A 51 9.95 6.69 -16.19
CA THR A 51 10.45 7.69 -15.23
C THR A 51 11.19 8.81 -15.97
N LEU A 52 10.75 10.05 -15.82
CA LEU A 52 11.41 11.25 -16.34
C LEU A 52 12.32 11.89 -15.31
N GLU A 53 11.89 11.92 -14.05
CA GLU A 53 12.60 12.55 -12.94
C GLU A 53 12.46 11.71 -11.68
N ASN A 54 13.53 11.66 -10.89
CA ASN A 54 13.55 11.08 -9.57
C ASN A 54 14.50 11.90 -8.70
N ALA A 55 13.97 12.50 -7.64
CA ALA A 55 14.73 13.26 -6.67
C ALA A 55 14.45 12.74 -5.26
N GLN A 56 15.48 12.68 -4.44
CA GLN A 56 15.38 12.24 -3.04
C GLN A 56 16.11 13.21 -2.13
N LYS A 57 15.54 13.47 -0.96
CA LYS A 57 16.15 14.29 0.08
C LYS A 57 15.71 13.79 1.46
N GLY A 58 16.61 13.86 2.45
CA GLY A 58 16.22 13.54 3.83
C GLY A 58 15.14 14.49 4.33
N GLY A 59 14.21 14.00 5.15
CA GLY A 59 13.24 14.86 5.81
C GLY A 59 13.91 15.92 6.68
N GLN A 60 13.29 17.09 6.79
CA GLN A 60 13.83 18.27 7.47
C GLN A 60 12.86 18.86 8.50
N ALA A 61 11.61 18.40 8.56
CA ALA A 61 10.68 18.76 9.61
C ALA A 61 11.06 18.08 10.94
N GLU A 62 10.53 18.61 12.04
CA GLU A 62 10.80 18.07 13.37
C GLU A 62 10.42 16.58 13.49
N PRO A 63 11.17 15.79 14.28
CA PRO A 63 10.82 14.39 14.52
C PRO A 63 9.44 14.25 15.15
N ILE A 64 8.68 13.26 14.68
CA ILE A 64 7.35 12.93 15.21
C ILE A 64 7.38 11.60 15.97
N ARG A 65 6.29 11.32 16.69
CA ARG A 65 6.11 10.05 17.41
C ARG A 65 4.88 9.33 16.92
N ALA A 66 4.98 8.01 16.80
CA ALA A 66 3.87 7.15 16.43
C ALA A 66 3.82 5.93 17.35
N THR A 67 2.61 5.54 17.75
CA THR A 67 2.39 4.38 18.62
C THR A 67 1.28 3.51 18.06
N LYS A 68 1.52 2.20 18.00
CA LYS A 68 0.51 1.21 17.58
C LYS A 68 0.52 0.03 18.53
N ALA A 69 -0.62 -0.22 19.16
CA ALA A 69 -0.87 -1.45 19.91
C ALA A 69 -1.75 -2.35 19.05
N GLU A 70 -1.25 -3.52 18.68
CA GLU A 70 -1.91 -4.45 17.79
C GLU A 70 -2.56 -5.57 18.62
N TRP A 71 -3.90 -5.57 18.57
CA TRP A 71 -4.77 -6.55 19.21
C TRP A 71 -5.75 -7.04 18.15
N ASP A 72 -5.22 -7.59 17.06
CA ASP A 72 -6.03 -8.14 15.97
C ASP A 72 -6.06 -9.66 16.05
N ARG A 73 -7.24 -10.26 15.88
CA ARG A 73 -7.39 -11.72 15.77
C ARG A 73 -6.61 -12.32 14.58
N TRP A 74 -6.18 -11.47 13.65
CA TRP A 74 -5.42 -11.83 12.46
C TRP A 74 -3.90 -11.74 12.63
N VAL A 75 -3.41 -11.29 13.78
CA VAL A 75 -1.98 -11.18 14.08
C VAL A 75 -1.73 -11.71 15.49
N GLU A 76 -0.98 -12.79 15.59
CA GLU A 76 -0.74 -13.50 16.85
C GLU A 76 0.75 -13.74 17.06
N TYR A 77 1.24 -13.43 18.26
CA TYR A 77 2.58 -13.80 18.67
C TYR A 77 2.60 -15.25 19.16
N LEU A 78 3.53 -16.05 18.61
CA LEU A 78 3.77 -17.45 18.96
C LEU A 78 5.00 -17.53 19.87
N PRO A 79 4.84 -17.68 21.20
CA PRO A 79 5.96 -17.60 22.14
C PRO A 79 6.96 -18.74 21.99
N ASP A 80 6.50 -19.94 21.62
CA ASP A 80 7.35 -21.12 21.45
C ASP A 80 8.30 -21.00 20.24
N GLU A 81 7.91 -20.24 19.22
CA GLU A 81 8.65 -20.05 17.97
C GLU A 81 9.39 -18.71 17.89
N ASP A 82 9.16 -17.82 18.86
CA ASP A 82 9.49 -16.39 18.79
C ASP A 82 9.15 -15.76 17.44
N ALA A 83 7.92 -15.99 17.00
CA ALA A 83 7.45 -15.59 15.68
C ALA A 83 6.05 -15.00 15.74
N VAL A 84 5.62 -14.34 14.66
CA VAL A 84 4.28 -13.79 14.51
C VAL A 84 3.59 -14.49 13.36
N ARG A 85 2.40 -15.05 13.65
CA ARG A 85 1.48 -15.59 12.66
C ARG A 85 0.52 -14.50 12.22
N TYR A 86 0.37 -14.32 10.91
CA TYR A 86 -0.51 -13.30 10.34
C TYR A 86 -1.10 -13.73 9.01
N VAL A 87 -2.20 -13.08 8.61
CA VAL A 87 -2.81 -13.29 7.29
C VAL A 87 -1.93 -12.67 6.21
N ALA A 88 -1.36 -13.51 5.34
CA ALA A 88 -0.52 -13.08 4.22
C ALA A 88 -1.33 -12.73 2.97
N SER A 89 -2.40 -13.47 2.73
CA SER A 89 -3.26 -13.33 1.55
C SER A 89 -4.69 -13.77 1.86
N LYS A 90 -5.62 -13.26 1.03
CA LYS A 90 -7.01 -13.70 0.99
C LYS A 90 -7.24 -14.36 -0.36
N GLY A 91 -7.18 -15.67 -0.40
CA GLY A 91 -7.36 -16.47 -1.60
C GLY A 91 -8.84 -16.58 -2.02
N PRO A 92 -9.11 -17.02 -3.26
CA PRO A 92 -10.43 -17.55 -3.60
C PRO A 92 -10.87 -18.60 -2.57
N SER A 93 -12.16 -18.68 -2.26
CA SER A 93 -12.67 -19.76 -1.42
C SER A 93 -12.37 -21.09 -2.08
N SER A 94 -11.77 -22.03 -1.36
CA SER A 94 -11.68 -23.42 -1.80
C SER A 94 -13.05 -24.13 -1.79
N ASP A 95 -14.05 -23.54 -1.12
CA ASP A 95 -15.41 -24.06 -0.98
C ASP A 95 -16.39 -23.52 -2.06
N VAL A 96 -15.93 -22.70 -3.03
CA VAL A 96 -16.77 -22.12 -4.08
C VAL A 96 -16.25 -22.51 -5.47
N ASP A 97 -17.12 -23.06 -6.30
CA ASP A 97 -16.85 -23.38 -7.71
C ASP A 97 -16.49 -22.10 -8.48
N PRO A 98 -15.38 -22.06 -9.26
CA PRO A 98 -14.98 -20.91 -10.07
C PRO A 98 -16.09 -20.27 -10.91
N ASP A 99 -17.06 -21.06 -11.37
CA ASP A 99 -18.17 -20.60 -12.22
C ASP A 99 -19.27 -19.86 -11.41
N ASP A 100 -19.24 -19.92 -10.07
CA ASP A 100 -20.23 -19.28 -9.19
C ASP A 100 -19.75 -17.90 -8.65
N TYR A 101 -18.55 -17.44 -9.03
CA TYR A 101 -17.92 -16.21 -8.50
C TYR A 101 -18.68 -14.92 -8.85
N GLU A 102 -19.53 -14.94 -9.88
CA GLU A 102 -20.23 -13.76 -10.41
C GLU A 102 -21.46 -13.36 -9.58
N GLN A 103 -22.00 -14.24 -8.73
CA GLN A 103 -23.30 -14.01 -8.08
C GLN A 103 -23.21 -13.48 -6.64
N LYS A 104 -22.04 -13.62 -5.99
CA LYS A 104 -21.72 -13.03 -4.67
C LYS A 104 -20.19 -13.08 -4.51
N PRO A 105 -19.52 -12.02 -4.01
CA PRO A 105 -18.09 -12.12 -3.72
C PRO A 105 -17.89 -13.29 -2.74
N PRO A 106 -17.08 -14.30 -3.11
CA PRO A 106 -16.94 -15.52 -2.33
C PRO A 106 -16.32 -15.20 -0.97
N ASP A 107 -16.66 -16.01 0.04
CA ASP A 107 -15.95 -16.01 1.31
C ASP A 107 -14.48 -16.38 1.04
N ARG A 108 -13.55 -15.44 1.25
CA ARG A 108 -12.14 -15.64 0.89
C ARG A 108 -11.42 -16.44 1.96
N ASP A 109 -10.69 -17.48 1.55
CA ASP A 109 -9.84 -18.25 2.45
C ASP A 109 -8.66 -17.39 2.92
N LEU A 110 -8.41 -17.41 4.24
CA LEU A 110 -7.30 -16.68 4.84
C LEU A 110 -6.07 -17.57 4.85
N GLU A 111 -5.04 -17.18 4.11
CA GLU A 111 -3.75 -17.85 4.15
C GLU A 111 -2.89 -17.22 5.23
N PHE A 112 -2.58 -18.01 6.25
CA PHE A 112 -1.68 -17.57 7.32
C PHE A 112 -0.23 -17.91 6.97
N THR A 113 0.66 -17.00 7.30
CA THR A 113 2.11 -17.21 7.27
C THR A 113 2.71 -16.82 8.62
N THR A 114 3.98 -17.20 8.82
CA THR A 114 4.73 -16.90 10.03
C THR A 114 5.98 -16.11 9.68
N THR A 115 6.33 -15.13 10.52
CA THR A 115 7.57 -14.35 10.39
C THR A 115 8.25 -14.23 11.75
N PRO A 116 9.57 -14.46 11.86
CA PRO A 116 10.29 -14.29 13.12
C PRO A 116 10.07 -12.91 13.74
N TRP A 117 9.91 -12.84 15.07
CA TRP A 117 9.61 -11.60 15.79
C TRP A 117 10.61 -10.49 15.48
N ASP A 118 11.90 -10.84 15.41
CA ASP A 118 12.97 -9.90 15.12
C ASP A 118 12.79 -9.21 13.76
N ARG A 119 12.31 -9.93 12.75
CA ARG A 119 12.00 -9.36 11.44
C ARG A 119 10.66 -8.63 11.46
N TRP A 120 9.64 -9.22 12.10
CA TRP A 120 8.28 -8.68 12.16
C TRP A 120 8.23 -7.27 12.76
N LYS A 121 8.90 -7.07 13.91
CA LYS A 121 8.93 -5.77 14.60
C LYS A 121 9.45 -4.64 13.69
N HIS A 122 10.39 -4.95 12.80
CA HIS A 122 10.95 -3.98 11.87
C HIS A 122 10.01 -3.69 10.69
N ILE A 123 9.30 -4.71 10.19
CA ILE A 123 8.24 -4.53 9.18
C ILE A 123 7.15 -3.59 9.73
N ARG A 124 6.64 -3.88 10.93
CA ARG A 124 5.60 -3.05 11.55
C ARG A 124 6.09 -1.66 11.90
N ALA A 125 7.32 -1.51 12.38
CA ALA A 125 7.88 -0.19 12.64
C ALA A 125 7.97 0.68 11.36
N ASN A 126 8.30 0.10 10.21
CA ASN A 126 8.32 0.82 8.94
C ASN A 126 6.91 1.14 8.44
N ASP A 127 5.94 0.24 8.63
CA ASP A 127 4.53 0.48 8.33
C ASP A 127 4.02 1.69 9.12
N ILE A 128 4.18 1.67 10.44
CA ILE A 128 3.76 2.73 11.36
C ILE A 128 4.44 4.06 11.05
N ALA A 129 5.77 4.06 10.88
CA ALA A 129 6.51 5.27 10.53
C ALA A 129 6.06 5.85 9.19
N GLY A 130 5.83 4.99 8.20
CA GLY A 130 5.35 5.39 6.88
C GLY A 130 3.94 5.98 6.92
N GLU A 131 3.01 5.37 7.66
CA GLU A 131 1.66 5.90 7.85
C GLU A 131 1.71 7.31 8.48
N ALA A 132 2.44 7.44 9.60
CA ALA A 132 2.55 8.71 10.32
C ALA A 132 3.25 9.81 9.49
N ALA A 133 4.27 9.46 8.73
CA ALA A 133 4.98 10.42 7.88
C ALA A 133 4.14 10.88 6.68
N VAL A 134 3.37 9.97 6.06
CA VAL A 134 2.44 10.32 4.98
C VAL A 134 1.33 11.25 5.50
N GLU A 135 0.74 10.94 6.65
CA GLU A 135 -0.28 11.79 7.30
C GLU A 135 0.28 13.19 7.58
N ALA A 136 1.46 13.28 8.20
CA ALA A 136 2.09 14.57 8.49
C ALA A 136 2.35 15.41 7.23
N VAL A 137 2.85 14.79 6.16
CA VAL A 137 3.13 15.50 4.89
C VAL A 137 1.84 15.91 4.18
N THR A 138 0.82 15.04 4.19
CA THR A 138 -0.50 15.32 3.61
C THR A 138 -1.16 16.51 4.31
N ASP A 139 -1.11 16.54 5.65
CA ASP A 139 -1.69 17.61 6.46
C ASP A 139 -0.97 18.95 6.27
N GLU A 140 0.38 18.93 6.20
CA GLU A 140 1.19 20.14 6.07
C GLU A 140 1.06 20.78 4.68
N LEU A 141 1.08 19.96 3.63
CA LEU A 141 1.08 20.44 2.24
C LEU A 141 -0.32 20.54 1.64
N GLY A 142 -1.31 19.86 2.22
CA GLY A 142 -2.68 19.83 1.69
C GLY A 142 -2.82 19.07 0.37
N ILE A 143 -1.92 18.12 0.08
CA ILE A 143 -1.91 17.32 -1.15
C ILE A 143 -2.29 15.86 -0.86
N GLU A 144 -3.08 15.26 -1.74
CA GLU A 144 -3.59 13.89 -1.55
C GLU A 144 -2.73 12.81 -2.23
N ASN A 145 -1.83 13.19 -3.16
CA ASN A 145 -0.97 12.27 -3.92
C ASN A 145 0.35 11.93 -3.19
N VAL A 146 0.27 11.72 -1.89
CA VAL A 146 1.39 11.31 -1.03
C VAL A 146 1.29 9.81 -0.76
N GLY A 147 2.31 9.08 -1.17
CA GLY A 147 2.40 7.63 -1.05
C GLY A 147 3.57 7.18 -0.19
N ARG A 148 3.56 5.88 0.13
CA ARG A 148 4.66 5.18 0.80
C ARG A 148 5.10 4.00 -0.05
N PRO A 149 6.14 4.13 -0.89
CA PRO A 149 6.53 3.05 -1.78
C PRO A 149 7.00 1.84 -0.98
N ILE A 150 6.62 0.64 -1.42
CA ILE A 150 7.06 -0.62 -0.79
C ILE A 150 8.34 -1.10 -1.49
N SER A 151 9.50 -0.79 -0.92
CA SER A 151 10.78 -1.40 -1.31
C SER A 151 10.87 -2.84 -0.81
N VAL A 152 10.71 -3.77 -1.76
CA VAL A 152 11.00 -5.19 -1.58
C VAL A 152 12.48 -5.43 -1.94
N GLY A 153 13.23 -6.15 -1.12
CA GLY A 153 14.64 -6.51 -1.40
C GLY A 153 15.71 -5.93 -0.46
N ARG A 154 15.34 -5.17 0.59
CA ARG A 154 16.23 -4.83 1.70
C ARG A 154 15.72 -5.41 3.01
N GLU A 155 16.61 -5.69 3.95
CA GLU A 155 16.22 -6.10 5.30
C GLU A 155 15.38 -4.97 5.94
N PRO A 156 14.22 -5.27 6.55
CA PRO A 156 13.37 -4.24 7.15
C PRO A 156 14.05 -3.43 8.25
N ALA A 157 15.10 -3.96 8.89
CA ALA A 157 15.86 -3.24 9.89
C ALA A 157 16.61 -2.03 9.29
N ASP A 158 17.18 -2.18 8.09
CA ASP A 158 18.06 -1.20 7.44
C ASP A 158 17.35 -0.31 6.43
N ARG A 159 16.03 -0.46 6.32
CA ARG A 159 15.22 0.24 5.33
C ARG A 159 14.78 1.61 5.87
N PRO A 160 15.11 2.73 5.21
CA PRO A 160 14.54 4.02 5.57
C PRO A 160 13.05 4.04 5.22
N THR A 161 12.29 4.84 5.97
CA THR A 161 10.92 5.18 5.60
C THR A 161 10.97 6.15 4.43
N VAL A 162 10.13 5.96 3.42
CA VAL A 162 10.07 6.84 2.26
C VAL A 162 8.66 7.39 2.15
N VAL A 163 8.57 8.72 2.03
CA VAL A 163 7.34 9.43 1.62
C VAL A 163 7.57 9.88 0.18
N ARG A 164 6.66 9.49 -0.72
CA ARG A 164 6.76 9.79 -2.14
C ARG A 164 5.62 10.68 -2.59
N VAL A 165 5.94 11.76 -3.31
CA VAL A 165 4.99 12.43 -4.20
C VAL A 165 5.26 11.97 -5.62
N GLU A 166 4.23 11.45 -6.28
CA GLU A 166 4.31 10.96 -7.67
C GLU A 166 3.40 11.81 -8.56
N ILE A 167 3.92 12.19 -9.72
CA ILE A 167 3.14 12.85 -10.78
C ILE A 167 3.26 12.06 -12.08
N VAL A 168 2.16 12.01 -12.82
CA VAL A 168 2.10 11.40 -14.15
C VAL A 168 1.82 12.50 -15.15
N VAL A 169 2.63 12.54 -16.22
CA VAL A 169 2.43 13.41 -17.37
C VAL A 169 2.13 12.62 -18.63
N ASP A 170 1.47 13.25 -19.59
CA ASP A 170 1.24 12.70 -20.91
C ASP A 170 2.44 12.87 -21.86
N ALA A 171 2.20 12.63 -23.15
CA ALA A 171 3.21 12.73 -24.19
C ALA A 171 3.72 14.15 -24.45
N GLU A 172 2.89 15.15 -24.18
CA GLU A 172 3.15 16.59 -24.38
C GLU A 172 3.77 17.23 -23.12
N GLY A 173 3.73 16.51 -21.99
CA GLY A 173 4.27 16.91 -20.72
C GLY A 173 3.25 17.58 -19.79
N GLU A 174 1.96 17.53 -20.16
CA GLU A 174 0.87 18.00 -19.30
C GLU A 174 0.61 17.01 -18.17
N THR A 175 0.29 17.52 -16.98
CA THR A 175 0.05 16.67 -15.80
C THR A 175 -1.34 16.06 -15.88
N VAL A 176 -1.40 14.73 -15.87
CA VAL A 176 -2.66 13.96 -15.90
C VAL A 176 -2.99 13.36 -14.53
N HIS A 177 -2.01 13.26 -13.63
CA HIS A 177 -2.21 12.81 -12.25
C HIS A 177 -1.19 13.43 -11.29
N GLY A 178 -1.65 13.75 -10.08
CA GLY A 178 -0.84 14.31 -8.99
C GLY A 178 -0.62 15.82 -9.10
N GLU A 179 -0.05 16.39 -8.04
CA GLU A 179 0.41 17.77 -7.98
C GLU A 179 1.94 17.83 -7.96
N ALA A 180 2.52 18.72 -8.78
CA ALA A 180 3.96 18.94 -8.82
C ALA A 180 4.40 19.79 -7.63
N ILE A 181 5.41 19.30 -6.90
CA ILE A 181 6.01 19.98 -5.75
C ILE A 181 7.54 19.97 -5.89
N ASP A 182 8.20 21.01 -5.38
CA ASP A 182 9.66 21.02 -5.28
C ASP A 182 10.13 20.02 -4.22
N ILE A 183 11.24 19.34 -4.48
CA ILE A 183 11.80 18.37 -3.52
C ILE A 183 12.25 19.05 -2.22
N ASP A 184 12.63 20.33 -2.25
CA ASP A 184 12.99 21.09 -1.06
C ASP A 184 11.76 21.37 -0.19
N ASP A 185 10.62 21.71 -0.80
CA ASP A 185 9.35 21.91 -0.09
C ASP A 185 8.82 20.58 0.49
N LEU A 186 8.89 19.50 -0.28
CA LEU A 186 8.52 18.17 0.20
C LEU A 186 9.41 17.73 1.37
N ALA A 187 10.72 17.96 1.29
CA ALA A 187 11.65 17.64 2.36
C ALA A 187 11.42 18.50 3.60
N ALA A 188 11.04 19.77 3.43
CA ALA A 188 10.70 20.67 4.52
C ALA A 188 9.44 20.24 5.28
N ALA A 189 8.46 19.64 4.60
CA ALA A 189 7.26 19.07 5.22
C ALA A 189 7.48 17.66 5.79
N THR A 190 8.47 16.92 5.28
CA THR A 190 8.74 15.54 5.71
C THR A 190 9.51 15.52 7.04
N PRO A 191 9.03 14.81 8.09
CA PRO A 191 9.78 14.63 9.34
C PRO A 191 11.17 14.05 9.10
N GLU A 192 12.21 14.49 9.80
CA GLU A 192 13.54 13.87 9.67
C GLU A 192 13.55 12.41 10.16
N SER A 193 12.71 12.11 11.16
CA SER A 193 12.54 10.77 11.72
C SER A 193 11.20 10.59 12.43
N VAL A 194 10.82 9.33 12.64
CA VAL A 194 9.67 8.92 13.45
C VAL A 194 10.14 8.00 14.57
N ASP A 195 9.90 8.39 15.81
CA ASP A 195 10.03 7.50 16.97
C ASP A 195 8.79 6.60 17.04
N VAL A 196 8.99 5.30 16.88
CA VAL A 196 7.93 4.30 16.85
C VAL A 196 7.93 3.47 18.12
N THR A 197 6.76 3.38 18.75
CA THR A 197 6.45 2.38 19.78
C THR A 197 5.44 1.40 19.21
N TYR A 198 5.80 0.11 19.14
CA TYR A 198 4.91 -0.95 18.70
C TYR A 198 4.71 -1.99 19.80
N GLU A 199 3.44 -2.35 20.05
CA GLU A 199 3.06 -3.35 21.04
C GLU A 199 2.28 -4.49 20.39
N LEU A 200 2.65 -5.73 20.70
CA LEU A 200 1.92 -6.95 20.32
C LEU A 200 1.96 -7.95 21.47
N ASP A 201 0.80 -8.40 21.93
CA ASP A 201 0.68 -9.42 22.99
C ASP A 201 1.56 -9.14 24.22
N GLY A 202 1.54 -7.88 24.68
CA GLY A 202 2.34 -7.41 25.82
C GLY A 202 3.85 -7.26 25.57
N LYS A 203 4.36 -7.58 24.37
CA LYS A 203 5.71 -7.21 23.95
C LYS A 203 5.71 -5.80 23.38
N THR A 204 6.65 -4.98 23.85
CA THR A 204 6.87 -3.61 23.34
C THR A 204 8.22 -3.53 22.65
N VAL A 205 8.26 -2.85 21.50
CA VAL A 205 9.49 -2.41 20.83
C VAL A 205 9.45 -0.90 20.65
N GLU A 206 10.60 -0.27 20.86
CA GLU A 206 10.82 1.15 20.59
C GLU A 206 11.97 1.28 19.59
N THR A 207 11.76 2.04 18.52
CA THR A 207 12.78 2.24 17.48
C THR A 207 12.55 3.56 16.75
N THR A 208 13.63 4.17 16.24
CA THR A 208 13.55 5.39 15.44
C THR A 208 13.78 5.06 13.97
N ARG A 209 12.92 5.56 13.09
CA ARG A 209 13.01 5.40 11.64
C ARG A 209 13.31 6.73 10.99
N THR A 210 14.39 6.82 10.22
CA THR A 210 14.65 7.99 9.39
C THR A 210 13.67 8.03 8.22
N VAL A 211 13.28 9.24 7.80
CA VAL A 211 12.37 9.42 6.68
C VAL A 211 13.07 10.15 5.53
N THR A 212 12.82 9.70 4.32
CA THR A 212 13.30 10.30 3.07
C THR A 212 12.10 10.79 2.27
N ALA A 213 12.15 12.05 1.85
CA ALA A 213 11.28 12.60 0.83
C ALA A 213 11.73 12.12 -0.55
N GLU A 214 10.80 11.67 -1.37
CA GLU A 214 11.03 11.27 -2.75
C GLU A 214 10.01 11.96 -3.66
N TYR A 215 10.50 12.59 -4.71
CA TYR A 215 9.67 13.11 -5.80
C TYR A 215 9.92 12.29 -7.05
N ARG A 216 8.85 11.85 -7.71
CA ARG A 216 8.93 11.06 -8.94
C ARG A 216 8.00 11.60 -10.00
N LYS A 217 8.56 11.92 -11.17
CA LYS A 217 7.80 12.26 -12.38
C LYS A 217 7.85 11.11 -13.36
N GLN A 218 6.68 10.65 -13.79
CA GLN A 218 6.54 9.59 -14.79
C GLN A 218 5.76 10.08 -15.99
N ARG A 219 6.03 9.49 -17.16
CA ARG A 219 5.27 9.68 -18.39
C ARG A 219 4.53 8.41 -18.73
N LEU A 220 3.25 8.54 -19.06
CA LEU A 220 2.47 7.47 -19.67
C LEU A 220 2.95 7.27 -21.13
N GLU A 221 3.30 6.03 -21.48
CA GLU A 221 3.76 5.65 -22.82
C GLU A 221 2.62 5.14 -23.72
#